data_AF-A0A843C426-F1
#
_entry.id   AF-A0A843C426-F1
#
_cell.length_a   1.000
_cell.length_b   1.000
_cell.length_c   1.000
_cell.angle_alpha   90.00
_cell.angle_beta   90.00
_cell.angle_gamma   90.00
#
_symmetry.space_group_name_H-M   'P 1'
#
loop_
_entity.id
_entity.type
_entity.pdbx_description
1 polymer ?
#
loop_
_entity_poly.entity_id
_entity_poly.type
_entity_poly.pdbx_seq_one_letter_code
_entity_poly.pdbx_strand_id
1 'polypeptide(L)'
;MNQEAEYLAKEQHEIHLICGRRKPTESTQTYYKSIHTIPLERTQQAFLSIPVRKAAKKYLKIIKEIQPDIIHAHDLMAANVDSFILSEVTKFIFDDHEIWEFLRRQAEATKNILKKIIVKGIQFLTKSINKKVARKADLIVVINER
;
A
#
# COMPACT_ATOMS: atom_id res chain seq x y z
N MET A 1 11.45 -0.46 5.79
CA MET A 1 10.41 -0.19 6.81
C MET A 1 11.02 0.16 8.16
N ASN A 2 11.73 -0.74 8.87
CA ASN A 2 12.20 -0.42 10.24
C ASN A 2 13.18 0.76 10.34
N GLN A 3 14.06 0.96 9.34
CA GLN A 3 15.01 2.07 9.35
C GLN A 3 14.33 3.45 9.19
N GLU A 4 13.29 3.53 8.36
CA GLU A 4 12.52 4.77 8.20
C GLU A 4 11.78 5.12 9.49
N ALA A 5 11.09 4.16 10.09
CA ALA A 5 10.41 4.36 11.36
C ALA A 5 11.41 4.76 12.48
N GLU A 6 12.61 4.20 12.48
CA GLU A 6 13.67 4.60 13.40
C GLU A 6 14.10 6.07 13.21
N TYR A 7 14.30 6.53 11.97
CA TYR A 7 14.66 7.92 11.71
C TYR A 7 13.53 8.88 12.09
N LEU A 8 12.29 8.56 11.71
CA LEU A 8 11.13 9.37 12.06
C LEU A 8 10.94 9.47 13.58
N ALA A 9 11.17 8.38 14.31
CA ALA A 9 11.09 8.36 15.77
C ALA A 9 12.20 9.22 16.41
N LYS A 10 13.42 9.23 15.85
CA LYS A 10 14.52 10.10 16.29
C LYS A 10 14.19 11.58 16.12
N GLU A 11 13.50 11.93 15.04
CA GLU A 11 12.97 13.27 14.78
C GLU A 11 11.66 13.57 15.53
N GLN A 12 11.28 12.72 16.50
CA GLN A 12 10.12 12.89 17.39
C GLN A 12 8.76 12.88 16.68
N HIS A 13 8.65 12.24 15.52
CA HIS A 13 7.36 12.01 14.87
C HIS A 13 6.59 10.85 15.54
N GLU A 14 5.27 11.01 15.64
CA GLU A 14 4.38 9.93 16.08
C GLU A 14 4.07 8.99 14.92
N ILE A 15 4.44 7.72 15.06
CA ILE A 15 4.33 6.73 13.98
C ILE A 15 3.33 5.66 14.38
N HIS A 16 2.39 5.40 13.48
CA HIS A 16 1.37 4.37 13.64
C HIS A 16 1.46 3.39 12.46
N LEU A 17 1.61 2.10 12.76
CA LEU A 17 1.67 1.07 11.73
C LEU A 17 0.30 0.43 11.52
N ILE A 18 -0.18 0.39 10.28
CA ILE A 18 -1.33 -0.44 9.90
C ILE A 18 -0.81 -1.57 9.02
N CYS A 19 -1.00 -2.83 9.44
CA CYS A 19 -0.45 -3.98 8.74
C CYS A 19 -1.44 -5.16 8.64
N GLY A 20 -1.14 -6.10 7.74
CA GLY A 20 -1.90 -7.35 7.60
C GLY A 20 -1.68 -8.34 8.75
N ARG A 21 -2.07 -9.61 8.56
CA ARG A 21 -2.07 -10.68 9.59
C ARG A 21 -0.74 -10.99 10.30
N ARG A 22 0.40 -10.49 9.81
CA ARG A 22 1.69 -10.77 10.45
C ARG A 22 1.79 -9.94 11.73
N LYS A 23 2.01 -10.63 12.85
CA LYS A 23 2.34 -9.96 14.11
C LYS A 23 3.69 -9.24 13.93
N PRO A 24 3.80 -7.96 14.33
CA PRO A 24 5.07 -7.26 14.38
C PRO A 24 6.04 -7.99 15.31
N THR A 25 7.33 -8.01 14.99
CA THR A 25 8.35 -8.51 15.92
C THR A 25 8.55 -7.51 17.06
N GLU A 26 9.16 -7.92 18.17
CA GLU A 26 9.49 -7.01 19.30
C GLU A 26 10.29 -5.79 18.83
N SER A 27 11.26 -5.99 17.92
CA SER A 27 12.03 -4.91 17.30
C SER A 27 11.20 -3.93 16.47
N THR A 28 10.01 -4.34 16.03
CA THR A 28 9.08 -3.46 15.31
C THR A 28 8.36 -2.56 16.31
N GLN A 29 8.04 -3.05 17.52
CA GLN A 29 7.25 -2.32 18.52
C GLN A 29 7.99 -1.12 19.12
N THR A 30 9.31 -1.05 19.02
CA THR A 30 10.12 0.03 19.60
C THR A 30 9.82 1.41 19.01
N TYR A 31 9.43 1.49 17.73
CA TYR A 31 9.32 2.76 17.02
C TYR A 31 7.89 3.22 16.75
N TYR A 32 6.89 2.34 16.91
CA TYR A 32 5.50 2.68 16.65
C TYR A 32 4.74 2.92 17.95
N LYS A 33 4.08 4.08 18.04
CA LYS A 33 3.18 4.42 19.14
C LYS A 33 2.01 3.43 19.23
N SER A 34 1.50 2.99 18.09
CA SER A 34 0.56 1.88 18.02
C SER A 34 0.71 1.08 16.73
N ILE A 35 0.30 -0.19 16.80
CA ILE A 35 0.26 -1.09 15.65
C ILE A 35 -1.13 -1.70 15.51
N HIS A 36 -1.74 -1.51 14.35
CA HIS A 36 -3.07 -1.96 14.01
C HIS A 36 -3.00 -3.09 12.99
N THR A 37 -3.30 -4.31 13.45
CA THR A 37 -3.35 -5.48 12.57
C THR A 37 -4.75 -5.63 11.98
N ILE A 38 -4.89 -5.44 10.67
CA ILE A 38 -6.14 -5.66 9.95
C ILE A 38 -6.01 -6.93 9.09
N PRO A 39 -6.65 -8.04 9.48
CA PRO A 39 -6.67 -9.23 8.64
C PRO A 39 -7.48 -8.94 7.37
N LEU A 40 -6.78 -8.91 6.23
CA LEU A 40 -7.39 -8.89 4.91
C LEU A 40 -7.64 -10.32 4.41
N GLU A 41 -8.81 -10.56 3.84
CA GLU A 41 -9.10 -11.82 3.13
C GLU A 41 -8.33 -11.89 1.81
N ARG A 42 -8.14 -13.09 1.25
CA ARG A 42 -7.55 -13.25 -0.10
C ARG A 42 -8.35 -12.51 -1.17
N THR A 43 -9.68 -12.46 -1.03
CA THR A 43 -10.57 -11.69 -1.90
C THR A 43 -10.40 -10.18 -1.74
N GLN A 44 -9.86 -9.73 -0.60
CA GLN A 44 -9.49 -8.34 -0.32
C GLN A 44 -8.09 -7.99 -0.84
N GLN A 45 -7.47 -8.88 -1.63
CA GLN A 45 -6.25 -8.56 -2.37
C GLN A 45 -6.55 -7.50 -3.44
N ALA A 46 -5.71 -6.47 -3.45
CA ALA A 46 -6.11 -5.09 -3.66
C ALA A 46 -6.17 -4.61 -5.11
N PHE A 47 -6.77 -5.41 -5.97
CA PHE A 47 -7.04 -5.01 -7.34
C PHE A 47 -8.53 -4.80 -7.62
N LEU A 48 -9.41 -5.42 -6.82
CA LEU A 48 -10.86 -5.34 -7.01
C LEU A 48 -11.48 -4.24 -6.15
N SER A 49 -12.34 -3.43 -6.76
CA SER A 49 -12.91 -2.22 -6.15
C SER A 49 -13.80 -2.51 -4.92
N ILE A 50 -14.64 -3.54 -4.95
CA ILE A 50 -15.56 -3.86 -3.85
C ILE A 50 -14.81 -4.35 -2.60
N PRO A 51 -13.90 -5.34 -2.68
CA PRO A 51 -13.14 -5.78 -1.52
C PRO A 51 -12.22 -4.68 -0.95
N VAL A 52 -11.60 -3.86 -1.80
CA VAL A 52 -10.78 -2.72 -1.37
C VAL A 52 -11.60 -1.71 -0.59
N ARG A 53 -12.84 -1.41 -1.01
CA ARG A 53 -13.74 -0.53 -0.25
C ARG A 53 -14.11 -1.09 1.14
N LYS A 54 -14.20 -2.41 1.29
CA LYS A 54 -14.40 -3.03 2.62
C LYS A 54 -13.17 -2.87 3.50
N ALA A 55 -11.97 -3.04 2.94
CA ALA A 55 -10.71 -2.78 3.65
C ALA A 55 -10.60 -1.30 4.07
N ALA A 56 -10.90 -0.38 3.13
CA ALA A 56 -10.92 1.06 3.35
C ALA A 56 -11.81 1.46 4.54
N LYS A 57 -13.01 0.88 4.69
CA LYS A 57 -13.86 1.14 5.85
C LYS A 57 -13.19 0.78 7.19
N LYS A 58 -12.38 -0.27 7.23
CA LYS A 58 -11.63 -0.66 8.45
C LYS A 58 -10.49 0.32 8.73
N TYR A 59 -9.74 0.70 7.69
CA TYR A 59 -8.66 1.68 7.79
C TYR A 59 -9.18 3.05 8.22
N LEU A 60 -10.31 3.48 7.66
CA LEU A 60 -10.94 4.77 7.98
C LEU A 60 -11.26 4.91 9.47
N LYS A 61 -11.66 3.83 10.15
CA LYS A 61 -11.92 3.89 11.60
C LYS A 61 -10.64 4.25 12.36
N ILE A 62 -9.54 3.57 12.04
CA ILE A 62 -8.24 3.79 12.66
C ILE A 62 -7.70 5.19 12.32
N ILE A 63 -7.80 5.61 11.06
CA ILE A 63 -7.35 6.93 10.61
C ILE A 63 -8.15 8.06 11.29
N LYS A 64 -9.45 7.87 11.53
CA LYS A 64 -10.26 8.84 12.29
C LYS A 64 -9.89 8.92 13.77
N GLU A 65 -9.41 7.82 14.35
CA GLU A 65 -8.95 7.76 15.74
C GLU A 65 -7.56 8.40 15.88
N ILE A 66 -6.66 8.17 14.92
CA ILE A 66 -5.28 8.69 14.94
C ILE A 66 -5.22 10.16 14.47
N GLN A 67 -6.05 10.53 13.49
CA GLN A 67 -6.01 11.82 12.79
C GLN A 67 -4.59 12.18 12.28
N PRO A 68 -3.97 11.33 11.44
CA PRO A 68 -2.60 11.58 11.01
C PRO A 68 -2.50 12.76 10.04
N ASP A 69 -1.41 13.52 10.16
CA ASP A 69 -1.03 14.55 9.19
C ASP A 69 -0.63 13.94 7.84
N ILE A 70 0.00 12.75 7.88
CA ILE A 70 0.55 12.06 6.71
C ILE A 70 0.14 10.58 6.75
N ILE A 71 -0.31 10.06 5.60
CA ILE A 71 -0.43 8.63 5.33
C ILE A 71 0.67 8.23 4.34
N HIS A 72 1.50 7.26 4.71
CA HIS A 72 2.55 6.71 3.85
C HIS A 72 2.27 5.24 3.51
N ALA A 73 2.08 4.93 2.22
CA ALA A 73 1.80 3.58 1.73
C ALA A 73 3.00 2.98 0.98
N HIS A 74 3.46 1.80 1.39
CA HIS A 74 4.65 1.12 0.84
C HIS A 74 4.42 0.16 -0.33
N ASP A 75 3.17 -0.02 -0.76
CA ASP A 75 2.88 -0.86 -1.93
C ASP A 75 1.58 -0.41 -2.60
N LEU A 76 1.37 -0.82 -3.85
CA LEU A 76 0.21 -0.39 -4.60
C LEU A 76 -1.10 -0.88 -3.96
N MET A 77 -1.04 -1.98 -3.21
CA MET A 77 -2.21 -2.55 -2.57
C MET A 77 -2.72 -1.66 -1.43
N ALA A 78 -1.83 -1.28 -0.51
CA ALA A 78 -2.08 -0.33 0.56
C ALA A 78 -2.49 1.01 -0.01
N ALA A 79 -1.73 1.51 -0.98
CA ALA A 79 -2.00 2.81 -1.61
C ALA A 79 -3.38 2.86 -2.28
N ASN A 80 -3.84 1.75 -2.87
CA ASN A 80 -5.19 1.67 -3.42
C ASN A 80 -6.28 1.69 -2.33
N VAL A 81 -6.04 1.09 -1.16
CA VAL A 81 -6.96 1.22 0.00
C VAL A 81 -7.00 2.67 0.46
N ASP A 82 -5.84 3.28 0.64
CA ASP A 82 -5.68 4.64 1.15
C ASP A 82 -6.32 5.67 0.22
N SER A 83 -6.26 5.43 -1.09
CA SER A 83 -6.94 6.25 -2.10
C SER A 83 -8.46 6.39 -1.91
N PHE A 84 -9.10 5.58 -1.07
CA PHE A 84 -10.54 5.68 -0.75
C PHE A 84 -10.84 6.39 0.58
N ILE A 85 -9.83 6.72 1.37
CA ILE A 85 -9.99 7.21 2.75
C ILE A 85 -9.19 8.48 3.04
N LEU A 86 -8.54 9.05 2.02
CA LEU A 86 -7.90 10.36 2.12
C LEU A 86 -8.91 11.43 2.52
N SER A 87 -8.51 12.29 3.44
CA SER A 87 -9.19 13.53 3.78
C SER A 87 -8.51 14.71 3.06
N GLU A 88 -9.14 15.88 3.02
CA GLU A 88 -8.52 17.07 2.40
C GLU A 88 -7.31 17.61 3.18
N VAL A 89 -7.19 17.27 4.47
CA VAL A 89 -6.11 17.77 5.34
C VAL A 89 -4.93 16.80 5.45
N THR A 90 -5.14 15.51 5.17
CA THR A 90 -4.09 14.49 5.31
C THR A 90 -3.28 14.39 4.03
N LYS A 91 -1.95 14.55 4.14
CA LYS A 91 -1.02 14.33 3.02
C LYS A 91 -0.85 12.85 2.73
N PHE A 92 -0.73 12.50 1.45
CA PHE A 92 -0.61 11.12 1.02
C PHE A 92 0.71 10.89 0.27
N ILE A 93 1.54 10.00 0.82
CA ILE A 93 2.80 9.55 0.22
C ILE A 93 2.60 8.11 -0.25
N PHE A 94 2.98 7.84 -1.50
CA PHE A 94 2.97 6.50 -2.08
C PHE A 94 4.37 6.10 -2.50
N ASP A 95 4.85 4.97 -2.00
CA ASP A 95 6.11 4.36 -2.41
C ASP A 95 5.88 3.25 -3.45
N ASP A 96 6.26 3.51 -4.70
CA ASP A 96 6.17 2.54 -5.78
C ASP A 96 7.46 1.69 -5.84
N HIS A 97 7.54 0.74 -4.91
CA HIS A 97 8.64 -0.22 -4.82
C HIS A 97 8.47 -1.43 -5.78
N GLU A 98 7.32 -1.57 -6.43
CA GLU A 98 6.95 -2.80 -7.12
C GLU A 98 7.48 -2.82 -8.55
N ILE A 99 8.33 -3.80 -8.87
CA ILE A 99 8.84 -4.01 -10.23
C ILE A 99 7.79 -4.73 -11.07
N TRP A 100 6.79 -3.99 -11.56
CA TRP A 100 5.71 -4.51 -12.41
C TRP A 100 6.21 -5.08 -13.75
N GLU A 101 7.39 -4.65 -14.20
CA GLU A 101 8.07 -5.22 -15.37
C GLU A 101 8.33 -6.73 -15.24
N PHE A 102 8.53 -7.24 -14.03
CA PHE A 102 8.75 -8.67 -13.81
C PHE A 102 7.53 -9.51 -14.20
N LEU A 103 6.32 -9.01 -13.95
CA LEU A 103 5.09 -9.66 -14.42
C LEU A 103 5.01 -9.67 -15.94
N ARG A 104 5.54 -8.65 -16.63
CA ARG A 104 5.62 -8.63 -18.11
C ARG A 104 6.51 -9.75 -18.63
N ARG A 105 7.71 -9.88 -18.07
CA ARG A 105 8.66 -10.93 -18.45
C ARG A 105 8.09 -12.33 -18.20
N GLN A 106 7.34 -12.53 -17.12
CA GLN A 106 6.65 -13.80 -16.86
C GLN A 106 5.54 -14.12 -17.89
N ALA A 107 4.80 -13.12 -18.36
CA ALA A 107 3.78 -13.29 -19.40
C ALA A 107 4.41 -13.68 -20.73
N GLU A 108 5.55 -13.08 -21.07
CA GLU A 108 6.28 -13.34 -22.31
C GLU A 108 6.90 -14.73 -22.32
N ALA A 109 7.46 -15.17 -21.19
CA ALA A 109 8.14 -16.46 -21.06
C ALA A 109 7.18 -17.68 -21.03
N THR A 110 5.91 -17.52 -20.66
CA THR A 110 4.99 -18.66 -20.56
C THR A 110 4.44 -19.08 -21.93
N LYS A 111 4.35 -20.39 -22.20
CA LYS A 111 3.66 -20.93 -23.39
C LYS A 111 2.14 -21.07 -23.19
N ASN A 112 1.65 -20.91 -21.96
CA ASN A 112 0.23 -21.07 -21.63
C ASN A 112 -0.57 -19.80 -21.96
N ILE A 113 -1.47 -19.88 -22.93
CA ILE A 113 -2.30 -18.77 -23.41
C ILE A 113 -3.21 -18.20 -22.31
N LEU A 114 -3.84 -19.07 -21.51
CA LEU A 114 -4.71 -18.64 -20.40
C LEU A 114 -3.91 -17.83 -19.37
N LYS A 115 -2.70 -18.30 -19.04
CA LYS A 115 -1.79 -17.56 -18.16
C LYS A 115 -1.39 -16.20 -18.74
N LYS A 116 -1.14 -16.10 -20.05
CA LYS A 116 -0.86 -14.82 -20.73
C LYS A 116 -2.02 -13.83 -20.58
N ILE A 117 -3.26 -14.29 -20.79
CA ILE A 117 -4.46 -13.45 -20.67
C ILE A 117 -4.62 -12.95 -19.23
N ILE A 118 -4.49 -13.83 -18.24
CA ILE A 118 -4.59 -13.48 -16.82
C ILE A 118 -3.53 -12.42 -16.46
N VAL A 119 -2.27 -12.63 -16.85
CA VAL A 119 -1.20 -11.69 -16.52
C VAL A 119 -1.42 -10.33 -17.20
N LYS A 120 -1.84 -10.29 -18.47
CA LYS A 120 -2.20 -9.04 -19.16
C LYS A 120 -3.35 -8.31 -18.46
N GLY A 121 -4.36 -9.05 -17.99
CA GLY A 121 -5.46 -8.48 -17.21
C GLY A 121 -4.98 -7.84 -15.90
N ILE A 122 -4.11 -8.54 -15.15
CA ILE A 122 -3.50 -8.02 -13.92
C ILE A 122 -2.65 -6.77 -14.22
N GLN A 123 -1.88 -6.76 -15.31
CA GLN A 123 -1.09 -5.60 -15.73
C GLN A 123 -1.95 -4.38 -16.06
N PHE A 124 -3.05 -4.58 -16.77
CA PHE A 124 -3.97 -3.50 -17.09
C PHE A 124 -4.60 -2.93 -15.82
N LEU A 125 -5.00 -3.81 -14.90
CA LEU A 125 -5.64 -3.44 -13.64
C LEU A 125 -4.66 -2.70 -12.71
N THR A 126 -3.45 -3.23 -12.51
CA THR A 126 -2.36 -2.60 -11.74
C THR A 126 -1.99 -1.23 -12.32
N LYS A 127 -1.82 -1.11 -13.65
CA LYS A 127 -1.56 0.18 -14.30
C LYS A 127 -2.68 1.20 -14.06
N SER A 128 -3.93 0.75 -14.13
CA SER A 128 -5.10 1.61 -13.88
C SER A 128 -5.16 2.08 -12.43
N ILE A 129 -4.85 1.18 -11.48
CA ILE A 129 -4.81 1.49 -10.05
C ILE A 129 -3.64 2.41 -9.73
N ASN A 130 -2.44 2.12 -10.25
CA ASN A 130 -1.27 2.98 -10.07
C ASN A 130 -1.56 4.39 -10.58
N LYS A 131 -2.09 4.53 -11.80
CA LYS A 131 -2.52 5.85 -12.31
C LYS A 131 -3.53 6.56 -11.40
N LYS A 132 -4.48 5.82 -10.82
CA LYS A 132 -5.48 6.37 -9.89
C LYS A 132 -4.81 6.82 -8.58
N VAL A 133 -3.91 6.01 -8.02
CA VAL A 133 -3.18 6.29 -6.78
C VAL A 133 -2.24 7.48 -6.97
N ALA A 134 -1.43 7.46 -8.03
CA ALA A 134 -0.49 8.53 -8.37
C ALA A 134 -1.15 9.89 -8.53
N ARG A 135 -2.38 9.95 -9.06
CA ARG A 135 -3.17 11.19 -9.17
C ARG A 135 -3.61 11.78 -7.83
N LYS A 136 -3.61 10.98 -6.77
CA LYS A 136 -4.06 11.36 -5.43
C LYS A 136 -2.91 11.55 -4.45
N ALA A 137 -1.74 10.99 -4.75
CA ALA A 137 -0.55 11.15 -3.92
C ALA A 137 -0.04 12.60 -4.03
N ASP A 138 0.28 13.20 -2.90
CA ASP A 138 1.01 14.47 -2.83
C ASP A 138 2.49 14.26 -3.17
N LEU A 139 3.03 13.07 -2.84
CA LEU A 139 4.39 12.66 -3.14
C LEU A 139 4.43 11.19 -3.55
N ILE A 140 5.20 10.89 -4.59
CA ILE A 140 5.50 9.52 -4.99
C ILE A 140 6.99 9.29 -4.78
N VAL A 141 7.32 8.29 -3.96
CA VAL A 141 8.68 7.79 -3.80
C VAL A 141 8.85 6.64 -4.78
N VAL A 142 9.95 6.67 -5.53
CA VAL A 142 10.28 5.63 -6.52
C VAL A 142 11.67 5.09 -6.21
N ILE A 143 11.78 3.77 -6.07
CA ILE A 143 13.06 3.09 -5.91
C ILE A 143 13.49 2.52 -7.26
N ASN A 144 13.82 3.39 -8.21
CA ASN A 144 14.68 3.07 -9.37
C ASN A 144 14.94 4.32 -10.24
N GLU A 145 16.20 4.73 -10.32
CA GLU A 145 16.72 5.70 -11.30
C GLU A 145 17.19 4.99 -12.59
N ARG A 146 16.40 4.09 -13.17
CA ARG A 146 16.79 3.38 -14.40
C ARG A 146 15.83 3.63 -15.56
#